data_AF-A0A3D5GK58-F1
#
_entry.id   AF-A0A3D5GK58-F1
#
_cell.length_a   1.000
_cell.length_b   1.000
_cell.length_c   1.000
_cell.angle_alpha   90.00
_cell.angle_beta   90.00
_cell.angle_gamma   90.00
#
_symmetry.space_group_name_H-M   'P 1'
#
loop_
_entity.id
_entity.type
_entity.pdbx_description
1 polymer ?
#
loop_
_entity_poly.entity_id
_entity_poly.type
_entity_poly.pdbx_seq_one_letter_code
_entity_poly.pdbx_strand_id
1 'polypeptide(L)'
;HPQHAGYLEPIIDKAVYNPCDHAHVLTRRARGVPFWFSLAVHGTDAYRDAVEHTLAVARAGRDLVAAADHLELLLEPELSVVAFLRRGWHANDYQAWSDRLLADGTAMLTTTTFEDEPAMRFCVVNPRTTVDDLATVLATLA
;
A
#
# COMPACT_ATOMS: atom_id res chain seq x y z
N HIS A 1 9.09 -22.53 -17.30
CA HIS A 1 8.83 -23.70 -18.16
C HIS A 1 7.83 -23.31 -19.24
N PRO A 2 8.28 -23.00 -20.46
CA PRO A 2 7.38 -22.83 -21.59
C PRO A 2 6.58 -24.11 -21.82
N GLN A 3 5.27 -24.01 -22.00
CA GLN A 3 4.43 -25.15 -22.30
C GLN A 3 4.51 -25.44 -23.81
N HIS A 4 5.12 -26.57 -24.16
CA HIS A 4 5.27 -27.02 -25.53
C HIS A 4 4.13 -27.96 -25.92
N ALA A 5 3.47 -27.65 -27.03
CA ALA A 5 2.48 -28.51 -27.66
C ALA A 5 2.95 -28.82 -29.08
N GLY A 6 3.38 -30.06 -29.34
CA GLY A 6 4.00 -30.43 -30.62
C GLY A 6 3.11 -30.23 -31.85
N TYR A 7 1.78 -30.19 -31.69
CA TYR A 7 0.84 -29.90 -32.78
C TYR A 7 0.79 -28.41 -33.18
N LEU A 8 1.28 -27.50 -32.34
CA LEU A 8 1.37 -26.07 -32.63
C LEU A 8 2.75 -25.67 -33.18
N GLU A 9 3.75 -26.53 -33.07
CA GLU A 9 5.13 -26.22 -33.46
C GLU A 9 5.30 -25.77 -34.93
N PRO A 10 4.51 -26.27 -35.92
CA PRO A 10 4.57 -25.78 -37.30
C PRO A 10 4.01 -24.35 -37.49
N ILE A 11 3.21 -23.84 -36.56
CA ILE A 11 2.54 -22.52 -36.66
C ILE A 11 3.01 -21.51 -35.61
N ILE A 12 3.82 -21.93 -34.63
CA ILE A 12 4.46 -21.04 -33.67
C ILE A 12 5.70 -20.43 -34.31
N ASP A 13 5.62 -19.14 -34.60
CA ASP A 13 6.81 -18.35 -34.94
C ASP A 13 7.56 -17.98 -33.64
N LYS A 14 8.72 -18.60 -33.43
CA LYS A 14 9.58 -18.36 -32.26
C LYS A 14 10.20 -16.95 -32.27
N ALA A 15 10.12 -16.20 -33.37
CA ALA A 15 10.51 -14.79 -33.44
C ALA A 15 9.44 -13.83 -32.90
N VAL A 16 8.18 -14.29 -32.79
CA VAL A 16 7.08 -13.48 -32.25
C VAL A 16 7.06 -13.58 -30.73
N TYR A 17 7.00 -12.42 -30.07
CA TYR A 17 6.89 -12.37 -28.61
C TYR A 17 5.57 -13.02 -28.15
N ASN A 18 5.67 -14.19 -27.51
CA ASN A 18 4.52 -14.87 -26.93
C ASN A 18 4.51 -14.69 -25.41
N PRO A 19 3.54 -13.95 -24.87
CA PRO A 19 3.52 -13.69 -23.44
C PRO A 19 3.28 -14.93 -22.56
N CYS A 20 2.78 -16.05 -23.12
CA CYS A 20 2.62 -17.33 -22.42
C CYS A 20 3.96 -17.96 -22.04
N ASP A 21 5.04 -17.66 -22.75
CA ASP A 21 6.37 -18.20 -22.44
C ASP A 21 6.97 -17.60 -21.15
N HIS A 22 6.38 -16.49 -20.67
CA HIS A 22 6.81 -15.73 -19.51
C HIS A 22 5.81 -15.80 -18.33
N ALA A 23 4.83 -16.71 -18.39
CA ALA A 23 3.84 -16.86 -17.33
C ALA A 23 3.44 -18.33 -17.15
N HIS A 24 2.96 -18.68 -15.95
CA HIS A 24 2.39 -20.01 -15.70
C HIS A 24 1.01 -20.23 -16.32
N VAL A 25 0.34 -19.14 -16.72
CA VAL A 25 -1.02 -19.16 -17.28
C VAL A 25 -0.99 -19.00 -18.79
N LEU A 26 -1.79 -19.80 -19.48
CA LEU A 26 -2.01 -19.70 -20.93
C LEU A 26 -3.01 -18.57 -21.24
N THR A 27 -4.30 -18.84 -21.08
CA THR A 27 -5.36 -17.84 -21.25
C THR A 27 -5.35 -16.85 -20.09
N ARG A 28 -5.34 -15.55 -20.43
CA ARG A 28 -5.32 -14.47 -19.44
C ARG A 28 -6.03 -13.23 -19.95
N ARG A 29 -6.53 -12.42 -19.03
CA ARG A 29 -7.08 -11.09 -19.35
C ARG A 29 -5.99 -10.19 -19.92
N ALA A 30 -6.39 -9.22 -20.75
CA ALA A 30 -5.51 -8.20 -21.31
C ALA A 30 -5.11 -7.14 -20.26
N ARG A 31 -4.35 -7.56 -19.22
CA ARG A 31 -3.94 -6.71 -18.08
C ARG A 31 -3.13 -5.47 -18.47
N GLY A 32 -2.48 -5.49 -19.64
CA GLY A 32 -1.76 -4.34 -20.18
C GLY A 32 -2.67 -3.20 -20.65
N VAL A 33 -3.91 -3.50 -21.07
CA VAL A 33 -4.81 -2.49 -21.62
C VAL A 33 -5.23 -1.44 -20.57
N PRO A 34 -5.68 -1.80 -19.35
CA PRO A 34 -5.98 -0.80 -18.31
C PRO A 34 -4.76 0.05 -17.93
N PHE A 35 -3.58 -0.57 -17.81
CA PHE A 35 -2.35 0.14 -17.48
C PHE A 35 -1.93 1.13 -18.57
N TRP A 36 -1.88 0.66 -19.82
CA TRP A 36 -1.56 1.51 -20.97
C TRP A 36 -2.55 2.65 -21.14
N PHE A 37 -3.85 2.36 -21.03
CA PHE A 37 -4.90 3.37 -21.18
C PHE A 37 -4.79 4.45 -20.10
N SER A 38 -4.53 4.05 -18.84
CA SER A 38 -4.35 4.99 -17.74
C SER A 38 -3.12 5.89 -17.95
N LEU A 39 -2.00 5.36 -18.43
CA LEU A 39 -0.82 6.16 -18.80
C LEU A 39 -1.09 7.08 -20.00
N ALA A 40 -1.80 6.59 -21.01
CA ALA A 40 -2.12 7.37 -22.21
C ALA A 40 -3.05 8.56 -21.89
N VAL A 41 -3.96 8.38 -20.93
CA VAL A 41 -4.91 9.43 -20.50
C VAL A 41 -4.27 10.41 -19.52
N HIS A 42 -3.53 9.92 -18.52
CA HIS A 42 -3.04 10.75 -17.42
C HIS A 42 -1.58 11.20 -17.57
N GLY A 43 -0.82 10.59 -18.48
CA GLY A 43 0.63 10.77 -18.55
C GLY A 43 1.35 10.21 -17.33
N THR A 44 2.68 10.24 -17.34
CA THR A 44 3.50 9.78 -16.21
C THR A 44 3.58 10.79 -15.07
N ASP A 45 3.37 12.07 -15.37
CA ASP A 45 3.51 13.15 -14.38
C ASP A 45 2.40 13.06 -13.31
N ALA A 46 1.17 12.71 -13.71
CA ALA A 46 0.09 12.47 -12.74
C ALA A 46 0.42 11.35 -11.73
N TYR A 47 1.15 10.31 -12.16
CA TYR A 47 1.60 9.24 -11.26
C TYR A 47 2.75 9.70 -10.36
N ARG A 48 3.69 10.48 -10.91
CA ARG A 48 4.75 11.10 -10.13
C ARG A 48 4.16 11.94 -9.02
N ASP A 49 3.26 12.85 -9.36
CA ASP A 49 2.63 13.78 -8.41
C ASP A 49 1.84 13.02 -7.35
N ALA A 50 1.10 11.97 -7.74
CA ALA A 50 0.38 11.11 -6.80
C ALA A 50 1.33 10.39 -5.81
N VAL A 51 2.45 9.86 -6.27
CA VAL A 51 3.45 9.20 -5.41
C VAL A 51 4.17 10.21 -4.51
N GLU A 52 4.60 11.35 -5.06
CA GLU A 52 5.26 12.39 -4.26
C GLU A 52 4.34 12.94 -3.18
N HIS A 53 3.03 13.10 -3.47
CA HIS A 53 2.03 13.49 -2.48
C HIS A 53 1.91 12.47 -1.35
N THR A 54 1.78 11.18 -1.66
CA THR A 54 1.66 10.16 -0.60
C THR A 54 2.93 10.05 0.24
N LEU A 55 4.11 10.23 -0.36
CA LEU A 55 5.39 10.29 0.36
C LEU A 55 5.48 11.53 1.25
N ALA A 56 5.06 12.70 0.78
CA ALA A 56 5.03 13.92 1.57
C ALA A 56 4.10 13.78 2.80
N VAL A 57 2.89 13.23 2.59
CA VAL A 57 1.95 12.96 3.68
C VAL A 57 2.49 11.93 4.67
N ALA A 58 3.16 10.88 4.21
CA ALA A 58 3.80 9.91 5.11
C ALA A 58 4.91 10.52 5.96
N ARG A 59 5.76 11.39 5.38
CA ARG A 59 6.79 12.14 6.13
C ARG A 59 6.17 13.05 7.19
N ALA A 60 5.09 13.76 6.86
CA ALA A 60 4.36 14.56 7.84
C ALA A 60 3.71 13.69 8.93
N GLY A 61 3.12 12.54 8.55
CA GLY A 61 2.57 11.56 9.48
C GLY A 61 3.63 11.01 10.45
N ARG A 62 4.85 10.77 9.96
CA ARG A 62 6.01 10.43 10.79
C ARG A 62 6.29 11.52 11.82
N ASP A 63 6.35 12.78 11.40
CA ASP A 63 6.62 13.90 12.31
C ASP A 63 5.53 14.02 13.40
N LEU A 64 4.26 13.80 13.04
CA LEU A 64 3.14 13.77 13.99
C LEU A 64 3.29 12.64 15.02
N VAL A 65 3.67 11.45 14.58
CA VAL A 65 3.92 10.30 15.48
C VAL A 65 5.09 10.61 16.42
N ALA A 66 6.20 11.13 15.89
CA ALA A 66 7.39 11.43 16.67
C ALA A 66 7.17 12.54 17.70
N ALA A 67 6.25 13.48 17.44
CA ALA A 67 5.89 14.56 18.35
C ALA A 67 4.91 14.15 19.46
N ALA A 68 4.29 12.98 19.37
CA ALA A 68 3.30 12.51 20.35
C ALA A 68 3.95 11.68 21.46
N ASP A 69 3.96 12.18 22.70
CA ASP A 69 4.61 11.52 23.86
C ASP A 69 4.10 10.10 24.13
N HIS A 70 2.84 9.84 23.78
CA HIS A 70 2.18 8.56 23.98
C HIS A 70 2.48 7.54 22.87
N LEU A 71 3.17 7.95 21.80
CA LEU A 71 3.56 7.10 20.69
C LEU A 71 5.07 6.85 20.67
N GLU A 72 5.45 5.83 19.92
CA GLU A 72 6.84 5.52 19.62
C GLU A 72 6.96 5.16 18.14
N LEU A 73 7.76 5.92 17.39
CA LEU A 73 8.08 5.59 16.01
C LEU A 73 8.99 4.36 16.01
N LEU A 74 8.59 3.32 15.28
CA LEU A 74 9.35 2.05 15.23
C LEU A 74 10.56 2.13 14.30
N LEU A 75 10.36 2.73 13.13
CA LEU A 75 11.34 2.79 12.05
C LEU A 75 11.21 4.13 11.33
N GLU A 76 12.33 4.63 10.81
CA GLU A 76 12.29 5.76 9.89
C GLU A 76 11.71 5.31 8.55
N PRO A 77 10.62 5.92 8.05
CA PRO A 77 9.94 5.48 6.84
C PRO A 77 10.71 5.91 5.59
N GLU A 78 11.07 4.94 4.74
CA GLU A 78 11.68 5.22 3.42
C GLU A 78 10.62 5.48 2.33
N LEU A 79 9.39 4.99 2.53
CA LEU A 79 8.26 5.09 1.60
C LEU A 79 7.00 5.58 2.33
N SER A 80 5.82 5.18 1.90
CA SER A 80 4.54 5.70 2.40
C SER A 80 3.95 4.94 3.58
N VAL A 81 4.77 4.17 4.30
CA VAL A 81 4.34 3.38 5.47
C VAL A 81 5.00 3.90 6.74
N VAL A 82 4.20 4.37 7.70
CA VAL A 82 4.66 4.85 9.01
C VAL A 82 4.22 3.86 10.07
N ALA A 83 5.17 3.16 10.70
CA ALA A 83 4.91 2.17 11.74
C ALA A 83 5.25 2.70 13.12
N PHE A 84 4.36 2.46 14.09
CA PHE A 84 4.49 3.01 15.43
C PHE A 84 3.80 2.13 16.47
N LEU A 85 4.21 2.33 17.73
CA LEU A 85 3.56 1.76 18.90
C LEU A 85 2.80 2.86 19.65
N ARG A 86 1.68 2.48 20.26
CA ARG A 86 1.04 3.22 21.34
C ARG A 86 1.54 2.67 22.66
N ARG A 87 2.18 3.52 23.47
CA ARG A 87 2.77 3.10 24.75
C ARG A 87 1.70 2.49 25.66
N GLY A 88 1.97 1.31 26.18
CA GLY A 88 1.10 0.58 27.10
C GLY A 88 -0.10 -0.12 26.46
N TRP A 89 -0.21 -0.16 25.13
CA TRP A 89 -1.26 -0.92 24.44
C TRP A 89 -0.82 -2.35 24.15
N HIS A 90 -1.79 -3.26 24.22
CA HIS A 90 -1.68 -4.64 23.78
C HIS A 90 -2.53 -4.87 22.52
N ALA A 91 -2.44 -6.07 21.93
CA ALA A 91 -3.14 -6.42 20.69
C ALA A 91 -4.66 -6.14 20.73
N ASN A 92 -5.30 -6.41 21.89
CA ASN A 92 -6.74 -6.19 22.06
C ASN A 92 -7.11 -4.71 22.05
N ASP A 93 -6.22 -3.82 22.52
CA ASP A 93 -6.46 -2.38 22.53
C ASP A 93 -6.44 -1.82 21.10
N TYR A 94 -5.46 -2.24 20.29
CA TYR A 94 -5.43 -1.90 18.86
C TYR A 94 -6.64 -2.41 18.10
N GLN A 95 -7.09 -3.64 18.40
CA GLN A 95 -8.28 -4.21 17.75
C GLN A 95 -9.53 -3.41 18.11
N ALA A 96 -9.78 -3.16 19.40
CA ALA A 96 -10.92 -2.39 19.87
C ALA A 96 -10.92 -0.96 19.31
N TRP A 97 -9.74 -0.33 19.22
CA TRP A 97 -9.57 0.98 18.60
C TRP A 97 -9.91 0.96 17.10
N SER A 98 -9.37 -0.01 16.36
CA SER A 98 -9.61 -0.16 14.92
C SER A 98 -11.08 -0.45 14.61
N ASP A 99 -11.72 -1.29 15.41
CA ASP A 99 -13.15 -1.62 15.27
C ASP A 99 -14.03 -0.39 15.52
N ARG A 100 -13.68 0.45 16.49
CA ARG A 100 -14.37 1.72 16.75
C ARG A 100 -14.27 2.68 15.56
N LEU A 101 -13.06 2.89 15.04
CA LEU A 101 -12.83 3.77 13.89
C LEU A 101 -13.51 3.28 12.61
N LEU A 102 -13.63 1.97 12.45
CA LEU A 102 -14.37 1.38 11.33
C LEU A 102 -15.87 1.61 11.50
N ALA A 103 -16.39 1.41 12.71
CA ALA A 103 -17.82 1.55 13.01
C ALA A 103 -18.32 3.00 12.89
N ASP A 104 -17.50 3.99 13.25
CA ASP A 104 -17.83 5.41 13.12
C ASP A 104 -17.49 6.00 11.75
N GLY A 105 -16.78 5.25 10.90
CA GLY A 105 -16.41 5.66 9.54
C GLY A 105 -15.21 6.59 9.46
N THR A 106 -14.46 6.78 10.54
CA THR A 106 -13.27 7.64 10.59
C THR A 106 -12.10 7.04 9.81
N ALA A 107 -11.80 5.76 10.04
CA ALA A 107 -10.68 5.08 9.37
C ALA A 107 -10.80 3.56 9.41
N MET A 108 -10.20 2.88 8.42
CA MET A 108 -10.01 1.44 8.42
C MET A 108 -8.52 1.14 8.55
N LEU A 109 -8.10 0.68 9.73
CA LEU A 109 -6.72 0.31 10.03
C LEU A 109 -6.67 -1.15 10.44
N THR A 110 -5.54 -1.79 10.14
CA THR A 110 -5.29 -3.18 10.52
C THR A 110 -3.99 -3.25 11.29
N THR A 111 -4.05 -3.84 12.48
CA THR A 111 -2.88 -4.10 13.34
C THR A 111 -1.84 -4.93 12.60
N THR A 112 -0.57 -4.73 12.96
CA THR A 112 0.57 -5.53 12.48
C THR A 112 1.42 -5.98 13.66
N THR A 113 2.48 -6.73 13.40
CA THR A 113 3.45 -7.12 14.41
C THR A 113 4.84 -6.61 14.01
N PHE A 114 5.61 -6.20 15.01
CA PHE A 114 7.00 -5.79 14.86
C PHE A 114 7.80 -6.41 16.01
N GLU A 115 8.83 -7.19 15.69
CA GLU A 115 9.62 -7.93 16.69
C GLU A 115 8.75 -8.74 17.67
N ASP A 116 7.75 -9.45 17.12
CA ASP A 116 6.74 -10.24 17.86
C ASP A 116 5.80 -9.44 18.79
N GLU A 117 5.91 -8.11 18.80
CA GLU A 117 5.03 -7.22 19.56
C GLU A 117 3.93 -6.57 18.68
N PRO A 118 2.73 -6.30 19.23
CA PRO A 118 1.65 -5.64 18.49
C PRO A 118 1.97 -4.18 18.14
N ALA A 119 1.78 -3.81 16.88
CA ALA A 119 2.05 -2.47 16.37
C ALA A 119 0.95 -1.96 15.43
N MET A 120 0.98 -0.66 15.15
CA MET A 120 0.11 -0.03 14.16
C MET A 120 0.94 0.54 13.02
N ARG A 121 0.32 0.65 11.83
CA ARG A 121 0.92 1.34 10.70
C ARG A 121 -0.11 2.11 9.90
N PHE A 122 0.29 3.28 9.41
CA PHE A 122 -0.39 3.94 8.31
C PHE A 122 0.24 3.51 6.99
N CYS A 123 -0.59 3.22 6.00
CA CYS A 123 -0.16 2.95 4.62
C CYS A 123 -0.81 3.99 3.71
N VAL A 124 -0.08 5.09 3.42
CA VAL A 124 -0.61 6.19 2.61
C VAL A 124 -0.47 5.80 1.13
N VAL A 125 -1.51 5.23 0.56
CA VAL A 125 -1.55 4.83 -0.86
C VAL A 125 -2.59 5.59 -1.68
N ASN A 126 -3.52 6.27 -1.00
CA ASN A 126 -4.53 7.10 -1.64
C ASN A 126 -3.99 8.53 -1.77
N PRO A 127 -3.77 9.05 -2.99
CA PRO A 127 -3.23 10.40 -3.20
C PRO A 127 -4.21 11.52 -2.81
N ARG A 128 -5.41 11.19 -2.33
CA ARG A 128 -6.36 12.15 -1.76
C ARG A 128 -6.28 12.26 -0.24
N THR A 129 -5.54 11.36 0.42
CA THR A 129 -5.31 11.44 1.86
C THR A 129 -4.45 12.67 2.17
N THR A 130 -4.79 13.38 3.22
CA THR A 130 -4.14 14.59 3.68
C THR A 130 -3.43 14.36 5.01
N VAL A 131 -2.58 15.31 5.41
CA VAL A 131 -1.95 15.29 6.73
C VAL A 131 -3.00 15.44 7.84
N ASP A 132 -4.05 16.23 7.60
CA ASP A 132 -5.15 16.43 8.55
C ASP A 132 -5.94 15.14 8.81
N ASP A 133 -6.10 14.28 7.78
CA ASP A 133 -6.70 12.96 7.96
C ASP A 133 -5.89 12.11 8.95
N LEU A 134 -4.55 12.11 8.81
CA LEU A 134 -3.67 11.39 9.73
C LEU A 134 -3.70 12.00 11.14
N ALA A 135 -3.67 13.33 11.24
CA ALA A 135 -3.76 14.04 12.51
C ALA A 135 -5.08 13.73 13.23
N THR A 136 -6.19 13.68 12.50
CA THR A 136 -7.52 13.32 13.04
C THR A 136 -7.51 11.93 13.64
N VAL A 137 -6.95 10.95 12.91
CA VAL A 137 -6.85 9.57 13.39
C VAL A 137 -5.93 9.47 14.60
N LEU A 138 -4.76 10.11 14.56
CA LEU A 138 -3.79 10.12 15.66
C LEU A 138 -4.35 10.78 16.92
N ALA A 139 -5.17 11.82 16.80
CA ALA A 139 -5.82 12.46 17.94
C ALA A 139 -6.75 11.50 18.72
N THR A 140 -7.25 10.44 18.08
CA THR A 140 -8.10 9.42 18.76
C THR A 140 -7.31 8.42 19.62
N LEU A 141 -5.97 8.48 19.57
CA LEU A 141 -5.05 7.67 20.38
C LEU A 141 -4.60 8.37 21.68
N ALA A 142 -4.84 9.68 21.79
CA ALA A 142 -4.42 10.49 22.93
C ALA A 142 -5.13 10.07 24.23
#